data_AF-A0A3C0JHL6-F1
#
_entry.id   AF-A0A3C0JHL6-F1
#
_cell.length_a   1.000
_cell.length_b   1.000
_cell.length_c   1.000
_cell.angle_alpha   90.00
_cell.angle_beta   90.00
_cell.angle_gamma   90.00
#
_symmetry.space_group_name_H-M   'P 1'
#
loop_
_entity.id
_entity.type
_entity.pdbx_description
1 polymer ?
#
loop_
_entity_poly.entity_id
_entity_poly.type
_entity_poly.pdbx_seq_one_letter_code
_entity_poly.pdbx_strand_id
1 'polypeptide(L)'
;MKLLKTTAVAGLLVASGAASAIELSGNVALTTDYVWRGVSQTDGSPAIQGGFDADLGNGLYAGVWGSNVDFGGDESMELDVYAGWAGEFNGVGVDVGVLHYAYPTSGTETDFTEVYVGLSMGMFSLTQYFGLDSGSDDLGDYNLGD
;
A
#
# COMPACT_ATOMS: atom_id res chain seq x y z
N MET A 1 -14.39 -18.56 -18.77
CA MET A 1 -14.61 -17.19 -19.30
C MET A 1 -13.80 -16.24 -18.42
N LYS A 2 -12.80 -15.52 -18.95
CA LYS A 2 -11.99 -14.59 -18.15
C LYS A 2 -12.84 -13.34 -17.86
N LEU A 3 -13.25 -13.13 -16.61
CA LEU A 3 -13.95 -11.90 -16.21
C LEU A 3 -12.95 -10.73 -16.19
N LEU A 4 -13.32 -9.62 -16.83
CA LEU A 4 -12.62 -8.35 -16.67
C LEU A 4 -12.90 -7.81 -15.27
N LYS A 5 -11.86 -7.68 -14.45
CA LYS A 5 -11.92 -7.01 -13.14
C LYS A 5 -11.97 -5.49 -13.38
N THR A 6 -13.12 -4.88 -13.11
CA THR A 6 -13.32 -3.43 -13.25
C THR A 6 -13.17 -2.76 -11.88
N THR A 7 -12.23 -1.83 -11.76
CA THR A 7 -12.03 -1.00 -10.56
C THR A 7 -12.61 0.39 -10.80
N ALA A 8 -13.44 0.89 -9.90
CA ALA A 8 -13.92 2.27 -9.90
C ALA A 8 -13.37 3.00 -8.66
N VAL A 9 -12.62 4.08 -8.89
CA VAL A 9 -12.07 4.93 -7.82
C VAL A 9 -12.81 6.27 -7.83
N ALA A 10 -13.35 6.67 -6.68
CA ALA A 10 -13.94 7.99 -6.49
C ALA A 10 -13.06 8.77 -5.50
N GLY A 11 -12.29 9.74 -5.99
CA GLY A 11 -11.46 10.63 -5.16
C GLY A 11 -12.22 11.90 -4.79
N LEU A 12 -12.21 12.28 -3.51
CA LEU A 12 -12.70 13.57 -3.04
C LEU A 12 -11.49 14.45 -2.66
N LEU A 13 -11.21 15.48 -3.46
CA LEU A 13 -10.17 16.47 -3.14
C LEU A 13 -10.80 17.60 -2.31
N VAL A 14 -10.35 17.75 -1.06
CA VAL A 14 -10.64 18.93 -0.22
C VAL A 14 -9.34 19.70 -0.06
N ALA A 15 -9.21 20.84 -0.74
CA ALA A 15 -8.06 21.74 -0.59
C ALA A 15 -8.37 22.83 0.43
N SER A 16 -7.54 22.99 1.46
CA SER A 16 -7.62 24.12 2.41
C SER A 16 -6.28 24.83 2.61
N GLY A 17 -6.18 26.02 2.02
CA GLY A 17 -5.55 27.25 2.55
C GLY A 17 -4.16 27.23 3.18
N ALA A 18 -3.24 27.94 2.51
CA ALA A 18 -1.88 28.35 2.91
C ALA A 18 -1.63 28.62 4.42
N ALA A 19 -0.99 27.65 5.06
CA ALA A 19 0.17 27.80 5.94
C ALA A 19 1.17 26.72 5.48
N SER A 20 2.36 26.57 6.07
CA SER A 20 3.18 25.34 5.88
C SER A 20 2.49 24.16 6.58
N ALA A 21 1.25 23.91 6.18
CA ALA A 21 0.28 23.04 6.80
C ALA A 21 0.48 21.65 6.25
N ILE A 22 0.41 20.67 7.14
CA ILE A 22 0.31 19.26 6.76
C ILE A 22 -0.87 19.14 5.80
N GLU A 23 -0.64 18.70 4.57
CA GLU A 23 -1.71 18.42 3.64
C GLU A 23 -2.21 17.01 3.88
N LEU A 24 -3.49 16.87 4.21
CA LEU A 24 -4.12 15.57 4.43
C LEU A 24 -4.96 15.22 3.21
N SER A 25 -4.83 13.99 2.75
CA SER A 25 -5.71 13.42 1.75
C SER A 25 -6.22 12.05 2.19
N GLY A 26 -7.28 11.57 1.55
CA GLY A 26 -7.85 10.27 1.86
C GLY A 26 -8.60 9.69 0.69
N ASN A 27 -8.74 8.38 0.70
CA ASN A 27 -9.38 7.63 -0.36
C ASN A 27 -10.23 6.49 0.19
N VAL A 28 -11.19 6.05 -0.62
CA VAL A 28 -11.99 4.86 -0.37
C VAL A 28 -12.32 4.20 -1.71
N ALA A 29 -12.27 2.87 -1.74
CA ALA A 29 -12.59 2.06 -2.90
C ALA A 29 -13.43 0.85 -2.49
N LEU A 30 -14.32 0.45 -3.39
CA LEU A 30 -15.00 -0.85 -3.35
C LEU A 30 -14.52 -1.64 -4.57
N THR A 31 -14.02 -2.84 -4.33
CA THR A 31 -13.50 -3.73 -5.37
C THR A 31 -14.20 -5.07 -5.29
N THR A 32 -14.20 -5.81 -6.41
CA THR A 32 -14.75 -7.18 -6.44
C THR A 32 -13.76 -8.21 -5.92
N ASP A 33 -12.47 -7.85 -5.83
CA ASP A 33 -11.37 -8.69 -5.38
C ASP A 33 -10.17 -7.77 -5.08
N TYR A 34 -9.60 -7.86 -3.89
CA TYR A 34 -8.34 -7.17 -3.58
C TYR A 34 -7.18 -8.01 -4.13
N VAL A 35 -6.43 -7.48 -5.09
CA VAL A 35 -5.27 -8.15 -5.68
C VAL A 35 -4.00 -7.38 -5.34
N TRP A 36 -3.09 -7.99 -4.59
CA TRP A 36 -1.79 -7.44 -4.25
C TRP A 36 -0.68 -8.24 -4.95
N ARG A 37 0.17 -7.54 -5.71
CA ARG A 37 1.30 -8.12 -6.49
C ARG A 37 0.93 -9.34 -7.36
N GLY A 38 -0.33 -9.43 -7.80
CA GLY A 38 -0.85 -10.50 -8.65
C GLY A 38 -1.60 -11.61 -7.91
N VAL A 39 -1.66 -11.57 -6.57
CA VAL A 39 -2.28 -12.56 -5.69
C VAL A 39 -3.55 -11.98 -5.07
N SER A 40 -4.66 -12.73 -5.11
CA SER A 40 -5.89 -12.32 -4.42
C SER A 40 -5.69 -12.36 -2.91
N GLN A 41 -6.14 -11.32 -2.24
CA GLN A 41 -6.09 -11.17 -0.79
C GLN A 41 -7.45 -11.39 -0.13
N THR A 42 -8.51 -11.59 -0.92
CA THR A 42 -9.89 -11.80 -0.44
C THR A 42 -10.53 -13.05 -1.04
N ASP A 43 -9.72 -13.97 -1.59
CA ASP A 43 -10.17 -15.17 -2.31
C ASP A 43 -11.28 -14.90 -3.35
N GLY A 44 -11.12 -13.83 -4.13
CA GLY A 44 -12.10 -13.41 -5.14
C GLY A 44 -13.39 -12.80 -4.58
N SER A 45 -13.45 -12.52 -3.28
CA SER A 45 -14.57 -11.85 -2.62
C SER A 45 -14.42 -10.32 -2.64
N PRO A 46 -15.53 -9.55 -2.53
CA PRO A 46 -15.48 -8.10 -2.51
C PRO A 46 -14.63 -7.52 -1.37
N ALA A 47 -13.96 -6.40 -1.63
CA ALA A 47 -13.15 -5.70 -0.64
C ALA A 47 -13.52 -4.22 -0.55
N ILE A 48 -13.59 -3.69 0.67
CA ILE A 48 -13.55 -2.25 0.95
C ILE A 48 -12.12 -1.88 1.32
N GLN A 49 -11.62 -0.83 0.67
CA GLN A 49 -10.24 -0.36 0.81
C GLN A 49 -10.27 1.14 1.07
N GLY A 50 -9.29 1.65 1.81
CA GLY A 50 -9.15 3.08 1.98
C GLY A 50 -7.94 3.45 2.82
N GLY A 51 -7.62 4.73 2.82
CA GLY A 51 -6.46 5.23 3.53
C GLY A 51 -6.48 6.74 3.73
N PHE A 52 -5.52 7.19 4.52
CA PHE A 52 -5.21 8.59 4.74
C PHE A 52 -3.72 8.82 4.53
N ASP A 53 -3.40 9.89 3.83
CA ASP A 53 -2.05 10.33 3.52
C ASP A 53 -1.80 11.71 4.11
N ALA A 54 -0.59 11.96 4.56
CA ALA A 54 -0.13 13.25 5.05
C ALA A 54 1.15 13.67 4.34
N ASP A 55 1.10 14.80 3.61
CA ASP A 55 2.29 15.53 3.18
C ASP A 55 2.74 16.41 4.36
N LEU A 56 3.92 16.08 4.91
CA LEU A 56 4.50 16.76 6.06
C LEU A 56 5.42 17.92 5.65
N GLY A 57 5.54 18.18 4.36
CA GLY A 57 6.43 19.17 3.77
C GLY A 57 7.86 18.67 3.62
N ASN A 58 8.64 19.39 2.80
CA ASN A 58 10.05 19.08 2.50
C ASN A 58 10.27 17.64 1.97
N GLY A 59 9.26 17.06 1.32
CA GLY A 59 9.32 15.71 0.77
C GLY A 59 8.97 14.60 1.77
N LEU A 60 8.78 14.91 3.06
CA LEU A 60 8.38 13.91 4.05
C LEU A 60 6.89 13.59 3.90
N TYR A 61 6.55 12.32 3.94
CA TYR A 61 5.16 11.86 3.96
C TYR A 61 4.97 10.70 4.93
N ALA A 62 3.73 10.51 5.35
CA ALA A 62 3.30 9.34 6.10
C ALA A 62 1.84 9.04 5.79
N GLY A 63 1.42 7.80 6.01
CA GLY A 63 0.03 7.43 5.80
C GLY A 63 -0.31 6.06 6.36
N VAL A 64 -1.60 5.77 6.28
CA VAL A 64 -2.18 4.49 6.62
C VAL A 64 -3.11 4.05 5.52
N TRP A 65 -3.17 2.75 5.28
CA TRP A 65 -4.11 2.13 4.36
C TRP A 65 -4.66 0.86 4.99
N GLY A 66 -5.85 0.43 4.60
CA GLY A 66 -6.36 -0.86 5.05
C GLY A 66 -7.45 -1.41 4.18
N SER A 67 -7.66 -2.72 4.34
CA SER A 67 -8.73 -3.47 3.68
C SER A 67 -9.16 -4.68 4.49
N ASN A 68 -10.32 -5.23 4.15
CA ASN A 68 -10.61 -6.60 4.52
C ASN A 68 -9.79 -7.57 3.66
N VAL A 69 -9.35 -8.67 4.27
CA VAL A 69 -8.66 -9.80 3.63
C VAL A 69 -9.39 -11.11 3.97
N ASP A 70 -9.08 -12.17 3.24
CA ASP A 70 -9.51 -13.54 3.50
C ASP A 70 -8.44 -14.50 2.94
N PHE A 71 -7.73 -15.17 3.84
CA PHE A 71 -6.74 -16.19 3.53
C PHE A 71 -7.20 -17.60 3.93
N GLY A 72 -8.48 -17.77 4.28
CA GLY A 72 -9.02 -19.01 4.84
C GLY A 72 -8.71 -19.25 6.32
N GLY A 73 -8.14 -18.25 7.01
CA GLY A 73 -7.77 -18.24 8.43
C GLY A 73 -8.55 -17.23 9.27
N ASP A 74 -7.93 -16.76 10.35
CA ASP A 74 -8.50 -15.74 11.25
C ASP A 74 -8.28 -14.30 10.71
N GLU A 75 -7.42 -14.14 9.69
CA GLU A 75 -7.16 -12.90 8.99
C GLU A 75 -8.43 -12.38 8.31
N SER A 76 -8.89 -11.22 8.76
CA SER A 76 -10.04 -10.52 8.18
C SER A 76 -9.77 -9.04 7.90
N MET A 77 -8.58 -8.55 8.25
CA MET A 77 -8.16 -7.17 8.05
C MET A 77 -6.65 -7.06 7.85
N GLU A 78 -6.26 -6.26 6.87
CA GLU A 78 -4.91 -5.74 6.64
C GLU A 78 -4.89 -4.24 7.00
N LEU A 79 -3.87 -3.83 7.76
CA LEU A 79 -3.58 -2.44 8.10
C LEU A 79 -2.13 -2.14 7.76
N ASP A 80 -1.95 -1.25 6.81
CA ASP A 80 -0.66 -0.78 6.36
C ASP A 80 -0.35 0.57 7.00
N VAL A 81 0.88 0.73 7.47
CA VAL A 81 1.41 2.01 7.94
C VAL A 81 2.71 2.29 7.22
N TYR A 82 2.84 3.48 6.65
CA TYR A 82 4.06 3.88 5.94
C TYR A 82 4.50 5.28 6.25
N ALA A 83 5.79 5.50 6.03
CA ALA A 83 6.40 6.81 6.01
C ALA A 83 7.60 6.80 5.06
N GLY A 84 7.94 7.97 4.53
CA GLY A 84 9.07 8.08 3.64
C GLY A 84 9.44 9.52 3.31
N TRP A 85 10.36 9.62 2.37
CA TRP A 85 10.84 10.88 1.85
C TRP A 85 10.98 10.80 0.33
N ALA A 86 10.39 11.76 -0.37
CA ALA A 86 10.50 11.92 -1.81
C ALA A 86 11.07 13.30 -2.17
N GLY A 87 11.95 13.34 -3.16
CA GLY A 87 12.49 14.60 -3.68
C GLY A 87 13.07 14.46 -5.07
N GLU A 88 13.50 15.57 -5.66
CA GLU A 88 14.05 15.60 -7.01
C GLU A 88 15.45 16.24 -7.02
N PHE A 89 16.39 15.59 -7.71
CA PHE A 89 17.75 16.07 -7.91
C PHE A 89 18.12 16.03 -9.40
N ASN A 90 18.34 17.19 -10.01
CA ASN A 90 18.73 17.29 -11.43
C ASN A 90 17.78 16.51 -12.38
N GLY A 91 16.46 16.54 -12.12
CA GLY A 91 15.47 15.82 -12.91
C GLY A 91 15.34 14.32 -12.62
N VAL A 92 16.05 13.80 -11.61
CA VAL A 92 15.87 12.45 -11.06
C VAL A 92 15.02 12.56 -9.80
N GLY A 93 13.83 11.98 -9.81
CA GLY A 93 13.04 11.74 -8.60
C GLY A 93 13.65 10.59 -7.80
N VAL A 94 13.74 10.77 -6.50
CA VAL A 94 14.19 9.77 -5.52
C VAL A 94 13.09 9.65 -4.48
N ASP A 95 12.70 8.42 -4.17
CA ASP A 95 11.73 8.09 -3.12
C ASP A 95 12.32 6.98 -2.26
N VAL A 96 12.31 7.14 -0.95
CA VAL A 96 12.70 6.10 0.00
C VAL A 96 11.66 6.02 1.09
N GLY A 97 11.25 4.80 1.41
CA GLY A 97 10.18 4.61 2.37
C GLY A 97 10.31 3.31 3.16
N VAL A 98 9.54 3.28 4.24
CA VAL A 98 9.27 2.09 5.05
C VAL A 98 7.76 1.87 5.07
N LEU A 99 7.36 0.61 5.01
CA LEU A 99 5.98 0.16 5.01
C LEU A 99 5.89 -1.05 5.92
N HIS A 100 4.96 -1.01 6.86
CA HIS A 100 4.66 -2.11 7.77
C HIS A 100 3.25 -2.60 7.50
N TYR A 101 3.14 -3.87 7.18
CA TYR A 101 1.90 -4.59 6.94
C TYR A 101 1.51 -5.30 8.24
N ALA A 102 0.33 -5.00 8.77
CA ALA A 102 -0.18 -5.60 10.00
C ALA A 102 -1.51 -6.34 9.76
N TYR A 103 -1.64 -7.54 10.33
CA TYR A 103 -2.83 -8.39 10.26
C TYR A 103 -3.45 -8.57 11.65
N PRO A 104 -4.04 -7.51 12.25
CA PRO A 104 -4.38 -7.44 13.67
C PRO A 104 -5.43 -8.46 14.14
N THR A 105 -6.00 -9.24 13.21
CA THR A 105 -7.04 -10.24 13.45
C THR A 105 -6.49 -11.67 13.61
N SER A 106 -5.21 -11.89 13.30
CA SER A 106 -4.57 -13.22 13.28
C SER A 106 -3.33 -13.37 14.17
N GLY A 107 -2.90 -12.30 14.86
CA GLY A 107 -1.62 -12.25 15.57
C GLY A 107 -0.62 -11.34 14.84
N THR A 108 0.67 -11.49 15.11
CA THR A 108 1.75 -10.70 14.46
C THR A 108 2.68 -11.55 13.60
N GLU A 109 2.32 -12.83 13.38
CA GLU A 109 3.15 -13.79 12.64
C GLU A 109 3.13 -13.52 11.12
N THR A 110 2.01 -12.96 10.65
CA THR A 110 1.78 -12.54 9.26
C THR A 110 2.25 -11.10 9.01
N ASP A 111 2.61 -10.35 10.07
CA ASP A 111 3.10 -8.98 9.95
C ASP A 111 4.50 -8.97 9.32
N PHE A 112 4.76 -8.02 8.44
CA PHE A 112 6.09 -7.86 7.84
C PHE A 112 6.39 -6.40 7.51
N THR A 113 7.68 -6.07 7.47
CA THR A 113 8.15 -4.73 7.15
C THR A 113 8.98 -4.75 5.88
N GLU A 114 8.69 -3.81 4.99
CA GLU A 114 9.50 -3.54 3.81
C GLU A 114 10.10 -2.14 3.89
N VAL A 115 11.30 -2.01 3.32
CA VAL A 115 11.85 -0.73 2.90
C VAL A 115 11.95 -0.71 1.39
N TYR A 116 11.89 0.47 0.78
CA TYR A 116 12.03 0.58 -0.66
C TYR A 116 12.83 1.78 -1.09
N VAL A 117 13.35 1.69 -2.32
CA VAL A 117 13.93 2.81 -3.05
C VAL A 117 13.28 2.91 -4.42
N GLY A 118 12.79 4.09 -4.75
CA GLY A 118 12.23 4.48 -6.03
C GLY A 118 13.13 5.49 -6.73
N LEU A 119 13.33 5.31 -8.02
CA LEU A 119 13.95 6.28 -8.92
C LEU A 119 12.98 6.59 -10.05
N SER A 120 12.83 7.86 -10.39
CA SER A 120 12.01 8.29 -11.53
C SER A 120 12.71 9.35 -12.39
N MET A 121 12.47 9.32 -13.69
CA MET A 121 12.97 10.31 -14.64
C MET A 121 12.04 10.39 -15.85
N GLY A 122 11.37 11.53 -16.01
CA GLY A 122 10.38 11.71 -17.06
C GLY A 122 9.27 10.66 -16.97
N MET A 123 9.14 9.80 -17.98
CA MET A 123 8.13 8.74 -18.03
C MET A 123 8.57 7.40 -17.43
N PHE A 124 9.83 7.29 -17.01
CA PHE A 124 10.39 6.06 -16.47
C PHE A 124 10.42 6.10 -14.95
N SER A 125 10.06 4.99 -14.32
CA SER A 125 10.24 4.77 -12.89
C SER A 125 10.66 3.33 -12.62
N LEU A 126 11.41 3.15 -11.55
CA LEU A 126 11.80 1.86 -11.01
C LEU A 126 11.72 1.95 -9.48
N THR A 127 10.99 1.04 -8.86
CA THR A 127 10.94 0.91 -7.40
C THR A 127 11.33 -0.51 -7.01
N GLN A 128 12.24 -0.64 -6.06
CA GLN A 128 12.67 -1.91 -5.50
C GLN A 128 12.32 -1.95 -4.01
N TYR A 129 11.64 -3.02 -3.60
CA TYR A 129 11.29 -3.30 -2.22
C TYR A 129 12.25 -4.34 -1.62
N PHE A 130 12.50 -4.25 -0.33
CA PHE A 130 13.34 -5.15 0.45
C PHE A 130 12.63 -5.49 1.76
N GLY A 131 12.33 -6.77 1.99
CA GLY A 131 11.83 -7.24 3.27
C GLY A 131 12.90 -7.14 4.36
N LEU A 132 12.53 -6.67 5.54
CA LEU A 132 13.41 -6.57 6.71
C LEU A 132 13.34 -7.81 7.62
N ASP A 133 12.22 -8.52 7.58
CA ASP A 133 11.99 -9.71 8.38
C ASP A 133 12.61 -10.93 7.68
N SER A 134 13.75 -11.40 8.18
CA SER A 134 14.48 -12.58 7.66
C SER A 134 13.93 -13.93 8.19
N GLY A 135 12.69 -13.96 8.69
CA GLY A 135 12.25 -14.99 9.65
C GLY A 135 10.93 -15.71 9.37
N SER A 136 10.16 -15.32 8.35
CA SER A 136 8.96 -16.03 7.93
C SER A 136 8.99 -16.16 6.41
N ASP A 137 8.85 -17.39 5.94
CA ASP A 137 9.04 -17.81 4.56
C ASP A 137 8.29 -16.91 3.57
N ASP A 138 8.96 -16.56 2.47
CA ASP A 138 8.46 -15.93 1.24
C ASP A 138 6.93 -15.69 1.16
N LEU A 139 6.42 -14.62 1.76
CA LEU A 139 5.01 -14.21 1.59
C LEU A 139 4.75 -13.43 0.28
N GLY A 140 5.69 -13.54 -0.67
CA GLY A 140 5.44 -13.33 -2.10
C GLY A 140 5.12 -14.63 -2.86
N ASP A 141 5.24 -15.78 -2.19
CA ASP A 141 4.98 -17.12 -2.72
C ASP A 141 3.84 -17.80 -1.94
N TYR A 142 2.74 -17.08 -1.73
CA TYR A 142 1.45 -17.75 -1.56
C TYR A 142 1.16 -18.52 -2.85
N ASN A 143 1.62 -19.77 -2.93
CA ASN A 143 1.15 -20.75 -3.88
C ASN A 143 -0.35 -20.96 -3.64
N LEU A 144 -1.17 -20.06 -4.18
CA LEU A 144 -2.62 -20.25 -4.36
C LEU A 144 -2.87 -21.26 -5.48
N GLY A 145 -2.32 -22.45 -5.31
CA GLY A 145 -2.31 -23.51 -6.29
C GLY A 145 -2.20 -24.85 -5.62
N ASP A 146 -3.33 -25.35 -5.13
CA ASP A 146 -3.78 -26.73 -5.29
C ASP A 146 -5.33 -26.77 -5.34
#